data_AF-A0A3N5MP43-F1
#
_entry.id   AF-A0A3N5MP43-F1
#
_cell.length_a   1.000
_cell.length_b   1.000
_cell.length_c   1.000
_cell.angle_alpha   90.00
_cell.angle_beta   90.00
_cell.angle_gamma   90.00
#
_symmetry.space_group_name_H-M   'P 1'
#
loop_
_entity.id
_entity.type
_entity.pdbx_description
1 polymer ?
#
loop_
_entity_poly.entity_id
_entity_poly.type
_entity_poly.pdbx_seq_one_letter_code
_entity_poly.pdbx_strand_id
1 'polypeptide(L)'
;MESKWIGCVDGNFRVGRPAGNEPKVIVLHSLGGPIALATRRFHAVGSLMSCHYAIGKDGTIQQFVSESDTAFHAGLIVNPTSRLVVSQGRVNPNFYSIGVEHEGAPNEAWTESQVEASSRLIADIGRRWRIPLDDARVISHQAIRASADCPGAGCKVAKLITRAQEHFMRRTSPAQPFLRITSRCNRRLAPSRASRIVQTLEAGSHFAAVAFVQGELVCNNSFWYVDEEDNYIWAGATDRPHPIENDGQRDDDQQRSSDSMEAVEQPQSPAHFTGLGELIVDRRLALGVKDYYSVATRKDLIVLHFTAGRSAMSAIQTWKADPQHVATAYVVDMDGTIFEAFDPRNWAYHLGIRGTKMHDVRSIGIEIANVGPLKLQPDGALNWWPPQEQYQTRWCGRDESRCYVESEYRGIHHFATFPEPQLRSVAQLVRQLTSAFSIPRNLAPAQKRLEFDPSFFSNFRGIATHANFRADKWDIGPAFNWDSLGV
;
A
#
# COMPACT_ATOMS: atom_id res chain seq x y z
N MET A 1 6.73 -8.40 2.12
CA MET A 1 8.01 -8.55 1.40
C MET A 1 8.04 -7.57 0.22
N GLU A 2 9.20 -7.01 -0.13
CA GLU A 2 9.33 -6.12 -1.30
C GLU A 2 9.30 -6.93 -2.61
N SER A 3 8.49 -6.51 -3.57
CA SER A 3 8.44 -7.07 -4.92
C SER A 3 8.29 -5.95 -5.94
N LYS A 4 8.80 -6.15 -7.15
CA LYS A 4 8.68 -5.19 -8.25
C LYS A 4 7.37 -5.43 -9.00
N TRP A 5 6.42 -4.52 -8.89
CA TRP A 5 5.20 -4.58 -9.71
C TRP A 5 5.55 -4.33 -11.19
N ILE A 6 5.17 -5.28 -12.05
CA ILE A 6 5.31 -5.23 -13.51
C ILE A 6 3.94 -5.05 -14.19
N GLY A 7 2.88 -5.59 -13.57
CA GLY A 7 1.53 -5.57 -14.11
C GLY A 7 1.30 -6.57 -15.26
N CYS A 8 0.05 -6.89 -15.52
CA CYS A 8 -0.43 -7.78 -16.59
C CYS A 8 -1.39 -7.01 -17.50
N VAL A 9 -1.42 -7.33 -18.80
CA VAL A 9 -2.39 -6.66 -19.71
C VAL A 9 -3.81 -7.15 -19.43
N ASP A 10 -4.77 -6.26 -19.61
CA ASP A 10 -6.20 -6.57 -19.49
C ASP A 10 -6.60 -7.73 -20.41
N GLY A 11 -7.47 -8.62 -19.90
CA GLY A 11 -7.91 -9.83 -20.60
C GLY A 11 -7.06 -11.08 -20.33
N ASN A 12 -5.85 -10.93 -19.78
CA ASN A 12 -5.02 -12.08 -19.35
C ASN A 12 -5.18 -12.42 -17.86
N PHE A 13 -6.05 -11.71 -17.16
CA PHE A 13 -6.49 -11.99 -15.79
C PHE A 13 -7.93 -11.53 -15.62
N ARG A 14 -8.56 -11.84 -14.49
CA ARG A 14 -9.90 -11.33 -14.14
C ARG A 14 -9.80 -10.53 -12.85
N VAL A 15 -10.38 -9.33 -12.84
CA VAL A 15 -10.55 -8.51 -11.64
C VAL A 15 -11.45 -9.24 -10.65
N GLY A 16 -11.01 -9.33 -9.40
CA GLY A 16 -11.66 -10.08 -8.33
C GLY A 16 -11.60 -11.59 -8.51
N ARG A 17 -12.23 -12.30 -7.55
CA ARG A 17 -12.37 -13.76 -7.55
C ARG A 17 -13.85 -14.14 -7.59
N PRO A 18 -14.26 -15.05 -8.48
CA PRO A 18 -15.67 -15.44 -8.61
C PRO A 18 -16.26 -15.96 -7.30
N ALA A 19 -17.53 -15.65 -7.05
CA ALA A 19 -18.28 -16.09 -5.86
C ALA A 19 -17.60 -15.75 -4.51
N GLY A 20 -16.78 -14.70 -4.48
CA GLY A 20 -16.05 -14.29 -3.27
C GLY A 20 -15.00 -15.31 -2.82
N ASN A 21 -14.48 -16.14 -3.73
CA ASN A 21 -13.41 -17.07 -3.37
C ASN A 21 -12.18 -16.31 -2.85
N GLU A 22 -11.56 -16.88 -1.83
CA GLU A 22 -10.27 -16.43 -1.32
C GLU A 22 -9.17 -17.45 -1.69
N PRO A 23 -7.91 -17.02 -1.85
CA PRO A 23 -6.75 -17.90 -1.87
C PRO A 23 -6.75 -18.92 -0.72
N LYS A 24 -6.69 -20.21 -1.08
CA LYS A 24 -6.58 -21.35 -0.16
C LYS A 24 -5.30 -22.15 -0.37
N VAL A 25 -4.60 -21.90 -1.49
CA VAL A 25 -3.45 -22.68 -1.94
C VAL A 25 -2.47 -21.83 -2.74
N ILE A 26 -1.18 -22.09 -2.54
CA ILE A 26 -0.08 -21.52 -3.31
C ILE A 26 0.36 -22.57 -4.33
N VAL A 27 0.42 -22.18 -5.60
CA VAL A 27 0.77 -23.08 -6.71
C VAL A 27 2.09 -22.65 -7.30
N LEU A 28 3.07 -23.56 -7.26
CA LEU A 28 4.43 -23.34 -7.74
C LEU A 28 4.55 -23.82 -9.19
N HIS A 29 5.16 -22.96 -10.02
CA HIS A 29 5.39 -23.16 -11.45
C HIS A 29 6.85 -22.91 -11.82
N SER A 30 7.24 -23.39 -13.00
CA SER A 30 8.47 -22.99 -13.68
C SER A 30 8.11 -22.32 -15.00
N LEU A 31 8.81 -21.22 -15.32
CA LEU A 31 8.54 -20.44 -16.53
C LEU A 31 8.92 -21.19 -17.82
N GLY A 32 9.85 -22.14 -17.73
CA GLY A 32 10.45 -22.80 -18.89
C GLY A 32 11.45 -21.89 -19.63
N GLY A 33 12.05 -20.92 -18.93
CA GLY A 33 12.94 -19.93 -19.53
C GLY A 33 13.31 -18.79 -18.57
N PRO A 34 13.95 -17.72 -19.10
CA PRO A 34 14.40 -16.59 -18.30
C PRO A 34 13.23 -15.78 -17.73
N ILE A 35 13.42 -15.07 -16.61
CA ILE A 35 12.33 -14.33 -15.94
C ILE A 35 11.65 -13.30 -16.88
N ALA A 36 12.40 -12.69 -17.80
CA ALA A 36 11.87 -11.76 -18.82
C ALA A 36 10.79 -12.38 -19.72
N LEU A 37 10.71 -13.71 -19.79
CA LEU A 37 9.63 -14.42 -20.49
C LEU A 37 8.27 -14.19 -19.84
N ALA A 38 8.20 -14.02 -18.51
CA ALA A 38 6.98 -13.71 -17.79
C ALA A 38 6.36 -12.40 -18.32
N THR A 39 7.16 -11.31 -18.36
CA THR A 39 6.73 -10.02 -18.91
C THR A 39 6.26 -10.14 -20.35
N ARG A 40 7.03 -10.81 -21.22
CA ARG A 40 6.64 -10.98 -22.63
C ARG A 40 5.32 -11.76 -22.79
N ARG A 41 5.13 -12.85 -22.03
CA ARG A 41 3.92 -13.68 -22.12
C ARG A 41 2.69 -12.96 -21.58
N PHE A 42 2.81 -12.33 -20.42
CA PHE A 42 1.67 -11.77 -19.70
C PHE A 42 1.24 -10.40 -20.25
N HIS A 43 2.09 -9.74 -21.05
CA HIS A 43 1.72 -8.55 -21.84
C HIS A 43 1.24 -8.86 -23.26
N ALA A 44 1.31 -10.11 -23.72
CA ALA A 44 0.77 -10.49 -25.02
C ALA A 44 -0.76 -10.58 -24.95
N VAL A 45 -1.45 -9.66 -25.63
CA VAL A 45 -2.92 -9.60 -25.68
C VAL A 45 -3.49 -10.94 -26.17
N GLY A 46 -4.45 -11.49 -25.42
CA GLY A 46 -5.11 -12.74 -25.78
C GLY A 46 -4.30 -14.01 -25.48
N SER A 47 -3.18 -13.92 -24.76
CA SER A 47 -2.46 -15.12 -24.30
C SER A 47 -3.31 -15.96 -23.34
N LEU A 48 -4.24 -15.33 -22.61
CA LEU A 48 -5.07 -15.95 -21.58
C LEU A 48 -4.24 -16.67 -20.50
N MET A 49 -3.04 -16.15 -20.23
CA MET A 49 -2.10 -16.68 -19.25
C MET A 49 -1.51 -15.55 -18.40
N SER A 50 -1.39 -15.78 -17.09
CA SER A 50 -0.75 -14.87 -16.14
C SER A 50 -0.43 -15.59 -14.83
N CYS A 51 0.43 -14.98 -13.99
CA CYS A 51 0.65 -15.40 -12.61
C CYS A 51 0.55 -14.20 -11.65
N HIS A 52 0.63 -14.45 -10.34
CA HIS A 52 0.71 -13.35 -9.37
C HIS A 52 2.16 -12.89 -9.23
N TYR A 53 3.08 -13.84 -9.06
CA TYR A 53 4.50 -13.55 -8.85
C TYR A 53 5.40 -14.35 -9.79
N ALA A 54 6.54 -13.79 -10.20
CA ALA A 54 7.65 -14.49 -10.82
C ALA A 54 8.96 -14.25 -10.06
N ILE A 55 9.79 -15.28 -9.89
CA ILE A 55 11.04 -15.23 -9.14
C ILE A 55 12.23 -15.56 -10.04
N GLY A 56 13.20 -14.64 -10.10
CA GLY A 56 14.43 -14.76 -10.89
C GLY A 56 15.52 -15.55 -10.17
N LYS A 57 16.53 -16.03 -10.92
CA LYS A 57 17.68 -16.80 -10.40
C LYS A 57 18.48 -16.06 -9.32
N ASP A 58 18.43 -14.74 -9.31
CA ASP A 58 19.06 -13.86 -8.33
C ASP A 58 18.20 -13.64 -7.07
N GLY A 59 16.98 -14.18 -7.03
CA GLY A 59 16.00 -13.95 -5.96
C GLY A 59 15.11 -12.73 -6.17
N THR A 60 15.24 -12.01 -7.29
CA THR A 60 14.35 -10.89 -7.64
C THR A 60 12.92 -11.38 -7.77
N ILE A 61 11.97 -10.68 -7.14
CA ILE A 61 10.53 -11.01 -7.18
C ILE A 61 9.81 -9.94 -7.98
N GLN A 62 9.09 -10.36 -9.02
CA GLN A 62 8.24 -9.53 -9.85
C GLN A 62 6.77 -9.88 -9.63
N GLN A 63 5.89 -8.89 -9.52
CA GLN A 63 4.45 -9.10 -9.35
C GLN A 63 3.67 -8.64 -10.59
N PHE A 64 2.76 -9.47 -11.09
CA PHE A 64 2.01 -9.23 -12.34
C PHE A 64 0.51 -9.05 -12.11
N VAL A 65 -0.07 -9.77 -11.16
CA VAL A 65 -1.51 -9.72 -10.84
C VAL A 65 -1.68 -9.57 -9.32
N SER A 66 -2.67 -8.77 -8.90
CA SER A 66 -3.01 -8.60 -7.49
C SER A 66 -3.51 -9.94 -6.91
N GLU A 67 -3.16 -10.26 -5.67
CA GLU A 67 -3.65 -11.48 -5.01
C GLU A 67 -5.19 -11.50 -4.86
N SER A 68 -5.84 -10.33 -4.85
CA SER A 68 -7.30 -10.18 -4.86
C SER A 68 -7.96 -10.53 -6.19
N ASP A 69 -7.18 -10.56 -7.27
CA ASP A 69 -7.64 -10.84 -8.61
C ASP A 69 -7.32 -12.29 -9.00
N THR A 70 -7.92 -12.75 -10.10
CA THR A 70 -7.75 -14.11 -10.62
C THR A 70 -6.72 -14.11 -11.74
N ALA A 71 -5.48 -14.51 -11.45
CA ALA A 71 -4.49 -14.84 -12.48
C ALA A 71 -4.81 -16.18 -13.18
N PHE A 72 -4.37 -16.34 -14.43
CA PHE A 72 -4.65 -17.50 -15.28
C PHE A 72 -3.43 -18.43 -15.37
N HIS A 73 -3.10 -19.14 -14.29
CA HIS A 73 -1.88 -19.97 -14.20
C HIS A 73 -2.16 -21.48 -14.10
N ALA A 74 -3.22 -21.90 -13.41
CA ALA A 74 -3.46 -23.31 -13.10
C ALA A 74 -4.12 -24.09 -14.26
N GLY A 75 -4.87 -23.41 -15.12
CA GLY A 75 -5.54 -24.03 -16.26
C GLY A 75 -6.59 -25.08 -15.83
N LEU A 76 -6.71 -26.15 -16.62
CA LEU A 76 -7.68 -27.24 -16.39
C LEU A 76 -7.17 -28.23 -15.33
N ILE A 77 -8.10 -28.73 -14.51
CA ILE A 77 -7.87 -29.86 -13.61
C ILE A 77 -7.79 -31.15 -14.45
N VAL A 78 -6.69 -31.90 -14.33
CA VAL A 78 -6.51 -33.20 -15.00
C VAL A 78 -5.88 -34.18 -14.03
N ASN A 79 -6.63 -35.17 -13.57
CA ASN A 79 -6.18 -36.21 -12.61
C ASN A 79 -5.39 -35.61 -11.41
N PRO A 80 -5.99 -34.71 -10.63
CA PRO A 80 -5.28 -34.01 -9.55
C PRO A 80 -4.86 -34.99 -8.45
N THR A 81 -3.65 -34.81 -7.93
CA THR A 81 -3.14 -35.54 -6.76
C THR A 81 -3.24 -34.71 -5.47
N SER A 82 -3.41 -33.38 -5.58
CA SER A 82 -3.64 -32.52 -4.42
C SER A 82 -4.98 -32.82 -3.75
N ARG A 83 -4.94 -33.18 -2.47
CA ARG A 83 -6.14 -33.45 -1.66
C ARG A 83 -7.08 -32.24 -1.58
N LEU A 84 -6.51 -31.02 -1.54
CA LEU A 84 -7.30 -29.79 -1.50
C LEU A 84 -8.02 -29.58 -2.84
N VAL A 85 -7.32 -29.75 -3.97
CA VAL A 85 -7.92 -29.58 -5.30
C VAL A 85 -9.03 -30.60 -5.51
N VAL A 86 -8.81 -31.85 -5.11
CA VAL A 86 -9.82 -32.92 -5.14
C VAL A 86 -11.05 -32.54 -4.29
N SER A 87 -10.85 -31.98 -3.10
CA SER A 87 -11.97 -31.60 -2.22
C SER A 87 -12.77 -30.39 -2.72
N GLN A 88 -12.21 -29.55 -3.61
CA GLN A 88 -12.94 -28.47 -4.28
C GLN A 88 -13.74 -28.95 -5.52
N GLY A 89 -13.71 -30.25 -5.84
CA GLY A 89 -14.47 -30.83 -6.95
C GLY A 89 -14.00 -30.29 -8.31
N ARG A 90 -14.92 -29.70 -9.09
CA ARG A 90 -14.65 -29.15 -10.43
C ARG A 90 -14.44 -27.63 -10.46
N VAL A 91 -14.32 -26.99 -9.30
CA VAL A 91 -14.07 -25.53 -9.23
C VAL A 91 -12.69 -25.22 -9.80
N ASN A 92 -12.61 -24.24 -10.71
CA ASN A 92 -11.35 -23.86 -11.33
C ASN A 92 -10.34 -23.38 -10.26
N PRO A 93 -9.13 -23.99 -10.17
CA PRO A 93 -8.13 -23.62 -9.17
C PRO A 93 -7.65 -22.18 -9.23
N ASN A 94 -7.68 -21.52 -10.40
CA ASN A 94 -7.34 -20.11 -10.50
C ASN A 94 -8.16 -19.24 -9.53
N PHE A 95 -9.41 -19.62 -9.23
CA PHE A 95 -10.30 -18.83 -8.38
C PHE A 95 -9.88 -18.81 -6.92
N TYR A 96 -9.21 -19.86 -6.43
CA TYR A 96 -8.82 -20.02 -5.03
C TYR A 96 -7.32 -20.23 -4.83
N SER A 97 -6.48 -19.85 -5.81
CA SER A 97 -5.03 -20.01 -5.71
C SER A 97 -4.22 -18.78 -6.05
N ILE A 98 -2.98 -18.77 -5.53
CA ILE A 98 -1.93 -17.82 -5.87
C ILE A 98 -0.82 -18.56 -6.62
N GLY A 99 -0.68 -18.26 -7.91
CA GLY A 99 0.40 -18.78 -8.76
C GLY A 99 1.72 -18.02 -8.62
N VAL A 100 2.80 -18.77 -8.36
CA VAL A 100 4.19 -18.28 -8.29
C VAL A 100 5.04 -19.01 -9.33
N GLU A 101 5.56 -18.25 -10.28
CA GLU A 101 6.42 -18.68 -11.38
C GLU A 101 7.90 -18.57 -11.01
N HIS A 102 8.73 -19.52 -11.43
CA HIS A 102 10.17 -19.50 -11.16
C HIS A 102 10.96 -19.57 -12.47
N GLU A 103 11.96 -18.71 -12.60
CA GLU A 103 12.90 -18.71 -13.72
C GLU A 103 13.65 -20.06 -13.83
N GLY A 104 13.72 -20.60 -15.04
CA GLY A 104 14.41 -21.85 -15.34
C GLY A 104 13.54 -22.88 -16.05
N ALA A 105 14.18 -23.96 -16.51
CA ALA A 105 13.48 -25.12 -17.08
C ALA A 105 12.86 -25.99 -15.97
N PRO A 106 11.78 -26.76 -16.21
CA PRO A 106 11.12 -27.56 -15.17
C PRO A 106 12.02 -28.51 -14.37
N ASN A 107 13.08 -29.07 -14.96
CA ASN A 107 13.98 -29.98 -14.22
C ASN A 107 15.29 -29.32 -13.78
N GLU A 108 15.41 -28.00 -13.97
CA GLU A 108 16.58 -27.25 -13.56
C GLU A 108 16.57 -27.02 -12.04
N ALA A 109 17.71 -27.23 -11.39
CA ALA A 109 17.85 -26.95 -9.97
C ALA A 109 17.72 -25.45 -9.70
N TRP A 110 16.92 -25.08 -8.69
CA TRP A 110 16.77 -23.68 -8.29
C TRP A 110 17.99 -23.19 -7.52
N THR A 111 18.37 -21.92 -7.73
CA THR A 111 19.44 -21.29 -6.97
C THR A 111 19.04 -21.12 -5.51
N GLU A 112 20.02 -20.97 -4.61
CA GLU A 112 19.73 -20.71 -3.20
C GLU A 112 18.97 -19.40 -3.00
N SER A 113 19.27 -18.37 -3.80
CA SER A 113 18.53 -17.10 -3.80
C SER A 113 17.07 -17.27 -4.22
N GLN A 114 16.77 -18.11 -5.22
CA GLN A 114 15.40 -18.45 -5.59
C GLN A 114 14.66 -19.17 -4.46
N VAL A 115 15.32 -20.15 -3.82
CA VAL A 115 14.74 -20.91 -2.72
C VAL A 115 14.42 -19.99 -1.53
N GLU A 116 15.36 -19.12 -1.14
CA GLU A 116 15.17 -18.16 -0.05
C GLU A 116 14.03 -17.17 -0.35
N ALA A 117 14.05 -16.55 -1.55
CA ALA A 117 13.00 -15.62 -1.97
C ALA A 117 11.62 -16.30 -1.99
N SER A 118 11.53 -17.51 -2.55
CA SER A 118 10.29 -18.29 -2.62
C SER A 118 9.79 -18.68 -1.23
N SER A 119 10.66 -19.19 -0.34
CA SER A 119 10.27 -19.57 1.02
C SER A 119 9.78 -18.39 1.86
N ARG A 120 10.46 -17.24 1.79
CA ARG A 120 9.99 -16.02 2.46
C ARG A 120 8.66 -15.54 1.87
N LEU A 121 8.47 -15.64 0.55
CA LEU A 121 7.23 -15.21 -0.11
C LEU A 121 6.07 -16.14 0.26
N ILE A 122 6.29 -17.45 0.29
CA ILE A 122 5.31 -18.45 0.74
C ILE A 122 4.89 -18.16 2.18
N ALA A 123 5.83 -17.84 3.08
CA ALA A 123 5.51 -17.49 4.46
C ALA A 123 4.67 -16.22 4.55
N ASP A 124 4.99 -15.21 3.75
CA ASP A 124 4.28 -13.93 3.69
C ASP A 124 2.85 -14.10 3.15
N ILE A 125 2.68 -14.86 2.05
CA ILE A 125 1.37 -15.24 1.51
C ILE A 125 0.57 -16.05 2.54
N GLY A 126 1.21 -17.03 3.18
CA GLY A 126 0.60 -17.87 4.21
C GLY A 126 0.03 -17.06 5.37
N ARG A 127 0.73 -16.01 5.79
CA ARG A 127 0.23 -15.06 6.80
C ARG A 127 -0.94 -14.25 6.28
N ARG A 128 -0.80 -13.63 5.11
CA ARG A 128 -1.83 -12.75 4.51
C ARG A 128 -3.16 -13.48 4.34
N TRP A 129 -3.12 -14.72 3.85
CA TRP A 129 -4.31 -15.47 3.45
C TRP A 129 -4.68 -16.62 4.41
N ARG A 130 -3.99 -16.74 5.55
CA ARG A 130 -4.18 -17.85 6.51
C ARG A 130 -4.12 -19.20 5.83
N ILE A 131 -3.14 -19.38 4.94
CA ILE A 131 -2.89 -20.64 4.27
C ILE A 131 -1.87 -21.40 5.13
N PRO A 132 -2.25 -22.51 5.81
CA PRO A 132 -1.28 -23.36 6.47
C PRO A 132 -0.16 -23.76 5.52
N LEU A 133 1.08 -23.66 6.00
CA LEU A 133 2.25 -24.02 5.24
C LEU A 133 2.47 -25.53 5.34
N ASP A 134 1.68 -26.28 4.60
CA ASP A 134 1.70 -27.75 4.53
C ASP A 134 1.71 -28.24 3.07
N ASP A 135 1.88 -29.55 2.89
CA ASP A 135 1.95 -30.21 1.59
C ASP A 135 0.59 -30.28 0.87
N ALA A 136 -0.51 -29.94 1.54
CA ALA A 136 -1.83 -29.84 0.92
C ALA A 136 -2.09 -28.46 0.32
N ARG A 137 -1.36 -27.43 0.78
CA ARG A 137 -1.63 -26.01 0.49
C ARG A 137 -0.49 -25.25 -0.16
N VAL A 138 0.71 -25.81 -0.17
CA VAL A 138 1.81 -25.37 -1.04
C VAL A 138 2.09 -26.50 -2.01
N ILE A 139 1.61 -26.37 -3.24
CA ILE A 139 1.58 -27.48 -4.20
C ILE A 139 2.25 -27.10 -5.52
N SER A 140 2.67 -28.11 -6.27
CA SER A 140 3.09 -27.96 -7.66
C SER A 140 1.90 -27.81 -8.61
N HIS A 141 2.12 -27.22 -9.79
CA HIS A 141 1.13 -27.26 -10.87
C HIS A 141 0.75 -28.69 -11.29
N GLN A 142 1.73 -29.60 -11.32
CA GLN A 142 1.48 -31.03 -11.58
C GLN A 142 0.47 -31.65 -10.60
N ALA A 143 0.37 -31.17 -9.36
CA ALA A 143 -0.61 -31.67 -8.39
C ALA A 143 -2.07 -31.30 -8.72
N ILE A 144 -2.27 -30.32 -9.62
CA ILE A 144 -3.57 -29.92 -10.18
C ILE A 144 -3.82 -30.63 -11.53
N ARG A 145 -2.77 -30.71 -12.35
CA ARG A 145 -2.81 -31.23 -13.72
C ARG A 145 -1.66 -32.21 -13.90
N ALA A 146 -1.94 -33.52 -13.81
CA ALA A 146 -0.91 -34.57 -13.91
C ALA A 146 -0.13 -34.55 -15.23
N SER A 147 -0.70 -33.98 -16.30
CA SER A 147 -0.04 -33.78 -17.59
C SER A 147 0.88 -32.56 -17.67
N ALA A 148 0.92 -31.71 -16.64
CA ALA A 148 1.89 -30.62 -16.54
C ALA A 148 3.25 -31.15 -16.07
N ASP A 149 4.32 -30.64 -16.67
CA ASP A 149 5.71 -30.94 -16.33
C ASP A 149 6.33 -29.93 -15.36
N CYS A 150 5.63 -28.83 -15.06
CA CYS A 150 6.07 -27.78 -14.14
C CYS A 150 5.54 -27.98 -12.70
N PRO A 151 6.26 -27.49 -11.68
CA PRO A 151 7.58 -26.85 -11.73
C PRO A 151 8.73 -27.84 -11.93
N GLY A 152 8.44 -29.14 -12.07
CA GLY A 152 9.36 -30.25 -12.31
C GLY A 152 10.28 -30.60 -11.13
N ALA A 153 11.21 -31.52 -11.35
CA ALA A 153 11.98 -32.16 -10.26
C ALA A 153 12.96 -31.22 -9.55
N GLY A 154 13.26 -30.05 -10.16
CA GLY A 154 14.10 -29.01 -9.57
C GLY A 154 13.46 -28.31 -8.36
N CYS A 155 12.13 -28.23 -8.33
CA CYS A 155 11.37 -27.66 -7.24
C CYS A 155 11.22 -28.65 -6.08
N LYS A 156 11.96 -28.43 -4.99
CA LYS A 156 11.86 -29.22 -3.75
C LYS A 156 10.80 -28.64 -2.82
N VAL A 157 9.51 -28.91 -3.09
CA VAL A 157 8.35 -28.34 -2.37
C VAL A 157 8.49 -28.51 -0.84
N ALA A 158 8.86 -29.70 -0.36
CA ALA A 158 9.06 -29.95 1.07
C ALA A 158 10.13 -29.04 1.70
N LYS A 159 11.26 -28.83 1.02
CA LYS A 159 12.33 -27.90 1.46
C LYS A 159 11.79 -26.47 1.58
N LEU A 160 10.98 -26.04 0.59
CA LEU A 160 10.38 -24.71 0.60
C LEU A 160 9.41 -24.53 1.76
N ILE A 161 8.57 -25.54 2.03
CA ILE A 161 7.63 -25.54 3.16
C ILE A 161 8.37 -25.42 4.49
N THR A 162 9.39 -26.25 4.74
CA THR A 162 10.16 -26.20 6.00
C THR A 162 10.76 -24.80 6.23
N ARG A 163 11.42 -24.23 5.23
CA ARG A 163 11.98 -22.87 5.35
C ARG A 163 10.91 -21.81 5.47
N ALA A 164 9.80 -21.94 4.75
CA ALA A 164 8.69 -21.02 4.88
C ALA A 164 8.08 -21.05 6.29
N GLN A 165 7.99 -22.23 6.92
CA GLN A 165 7.58 -22.36 8.33
C GLN A 165 8.58 -21.68 9.27
N GLU A 166 9.89 -21.82 9.04
CA GLU A 166 10.91 -21.11 9.82
C GLU A 166 10.73 -19.58 9.70
N HIS A 167 10.55 -19.08 8.48
CA HIS A 167 10.25 -17.67 8.26
C HIS A 167 8.92 -17.26 8.88
N PHE A 168 7.90 -18.12 8.85
CA PHE A 168 6.58 -17.91 9.42
C PHE A 168 6.64 -17.74 10.94
N MET A 169 7.50 -18.53 11.60
CA MET A 169 7.71 -18.54 13.05
C MET A 169 8.65 -17.46 13.59
N ARG A 170 9.48 -16.82 12.74
CA ARG A 170 10.32 -15.68 13.17
C ARG A 170 9.45 -14.50 13.60
N ARG A 171 9.29 -14.33 14.91
CA ARG A 171 8.65 -13.20 15.59
C ARG A 171 9.59 -11.99 15.53
N THR A 172 9.09 -10.81 15.17
CA THR A 172 9.85 -9.56 15.34
C THR A 172 9.99 -9.26 16.84
N SER A 173 11.16 -8.79 17.26
CA SER A 173 11.62 -8.71 18.68
C SER A 173 10.74 -7.88 19.62
N PRO A 174 10.82 -8.09 20.95
CA PRO A 174 9.86 -7.58 21.93
C PRO A 174 10.24 -6.22 22.55
N ALA A 175 9.22 -5.39 22.79
CA ALA A 175 8.88 -4.73 24.06
C ALA A 175 7.87 -3.59 23.82
N GLN A 176 6.58 -3.78 24.17
CA GLN A 176 5.69 -2.63 24.45
C GLN A 176 4.79 -2.95 25.66
N PRO A 177 5.09 -2.43 26.86
CA PRO A 177 4.25 -2.69 28.03
C PRO A 177 3.04 -1.74 28.02
N PHE A 178 1.86 -2.33 28.20
CA PHE A 178 0.54 -1.71 28.39
C PHE A 178 0.13 -0.65 27.35
N LEU A 179 -0.76 -1.04 26.46
CA LEU A 179 -1.49 -0.14 25.56
C LEU A 179 -2.73 0.39 26.27
N ARG A 180 -3.01 1.68 26.17
CA ARG A 180 -4.28 2.22 26.64
C ARG A 180 -5.34 2.02 25.56
N ILE A 181 -6.46 1.44 25.94
CA ILE A 181 -7.63 1.30 25.06
C ILE A 181 -8.29 2.68 24.95
N THR A 182 -8.31 3.24 23.74
CA THR A 182 -8.88 4.57 23.46
C THR A 182 -10.36 4.49 23.09
N SER A 183 -10.81 3.32 22.62
CA SER A 183 -12.21 3.06 22.29
C SER A 183 -12.56 1.60 22.57
N ARG A 184 -13.82 1.34 22.95
CA ARG A 184 -14.29 -0.01 23.26
C ARG A 184 -13.95 -0.97 22.13
N CYS A 185 -13.26 -2.07 22.43
CA CYS A 185 -12.78 -3.01 21.42
C CYS A 185 -12.85 -4.46 21.88
N ASN A 186 -12.92 -5.38 20.91
CA ASN A 186 -12.99 -6.81 21.21
C ASN A 186 -11.60 -7.45 21.09
N ARG A 187 -11.19 -8.15 22.15
CA ARG A 187 -10.11 -9.13 22.16
C ARG A 187 -10.62 -10.42 21.54
N ARG A 188 -9.91 -10.98 20.56
CA ARG A 188 -10.39 -12.07 19.70
C ARG A 188 -9.34 -13.16 19.52
N LEU A 189 -9.78 -14.35 19.14
CA LEU A 189 -8.88 -15.51 18.89
C LEU A 189 -8.06 -15.39 17.60
N ALA A 190 -8.36 -14.42 16.73
CA ALA A 190 -7.62 -14.15 15.50
C ALA A 190 -7.72 -12.66 15.18
N PRO A 191 -6.78 -12.09 14.40
CA PRO A 191 -6.77 -10.68 14.05
C PRO A 191 -7.82 -10.39 12.97
N SER A 192 -9.11 -10.53 13.32
CA SER A 192 -10.26 -10.33 12.44
C SER A 192 -11.54 -10.15 13.22
N ARG A 193 -12.42 -9.28 12.72
CA ARG A 193 -13.75 -9.00 13.28
C ARG A 193 -14.71 -10.19 13.19
N ALA A 194 -14.49 -11.11 12.25
CA ALA A 194 -15.25 -12.36 12.15
C ALA A 194 -14.82 -13.40 13.21
N SER A 195 -13.67 -13.21 13.86
CA SER A 195 -13.17 -14.13 14.89
C SER A 195 -13.96 -14.00 16.18
N ARG A 196 -14.10 -15.13 16.89
CA ARG A 196 -14.78 -15.21 18.19
C ARG A 196 -14.19 -14.18 19.16
N ILE A 197 -15.09 -13.48 19.85
CA ILE A 197 -14.75 -12.56 20.93
C ILE A 197 -14.40 -13.38 22.17
N VAL A 198 -13.22 -13.12 22.71
CA VAL A 198 -12.75 -13.65 23.99
C VAL A 198 -13.19 -12.73 25.12
N GLN A 199 -13.01 -11.42 24.92
CA GLN A 199 -13.35 -10.40 25.90
C GLN A 199 -13.64 -9.07 25.19
N THR A 200 -14.52 -8.26 25.76
CA THR A 200 -14.70 -6.87 25.36
C THR A 200 -13.96 -5.97 26.34
N LEU A 201 -13.13 -5.08 25.83
CA LEU A 201 -12.34 -4.11 26.59
C LEU A 201 -13.00 -2.74 26.46
N GLU A 202 -13.15 -2.04 27.59
CA GLU A 202 -13.76 -0.71 27.63
C GLU A 202 -12.72 0.39 27.43
N ALA A 203 -13.15 1.55 26.93
CA ALA A 203 -12.28 2.71 26.78
C ALA A 203 -11.68 3.12 28.15
N GLY A 204 -10.39 3.42 28.18
CA GLY A 204 -9.63 3.72 29.40
C GLY A 204 -9.01 2.50 30.09
N SER A 205 -9.35 1.27 29.68
CA SER A 205 -8.67 0.06 30.13
C SER A 205 -7.29 -0.11 29.48
N HIS A 206 -6.55 -1.15 29.86
CA HIS A 206 -5.22 -1.45 29.33
C HIS A 206 -5.14 -2.85 28.72
N PHE A 207 -4.25 -3.02 27.74
CA PHE A 207 -3.95 -4.30 27.10
C PHE A 207 -2.44 -4.57 27.11
N ALA A 208 -2.04 -5.74 27.63
CA ALA A 208 -0.64 -6.16 27.66
C ALA A 208 -0.27 -6.82 26.33
N ALA A 209 0.26 -6.04 25.40
CA ALA A 209 0.74 -6.56 24.12
C ALA A 209 2.16 -7.13 24.26
N VAL A 210 2.39 -8.32 23.73
CA VAL A 210 3.73 -8.91 23.61
C VAL A 210 4.30 -8.76 22.21
N ALA A 211 3.44 -8.54 21.21
CA ALA A 211 3.82 -8.32 19.83
C ALA A 211 2.70 -7.61 19.06
N PHE A 212 2.94 -7.37 17.78
CA PHE A 212 1.90 -6.99 16.83
C PHE A 212 2.04 -7.80 15.55
N VAL A 213 0.94 -7.93 14.82
CA VAL A 213 0.85 -8.61 13.53
C VAL A 213 0.01 -7.79 12.56
N GLN A 214 0.08 -8.13 11.28
CA GLN A 214 -0.91 -7.69 10.31
C GLN A 214 -2.02 -8.74 10.17
N GLY A 215 -3.28 -8.30 10.17
CA GLY A 215 -4.48 -9.14 10.02
C GLY A 215 -5.56 -8.46 9.20
N GLU A 216 -6.83 -8.71 9.50
CA GLU A 216 -7.96 -8.08 8.78
C GLU A 216 -7.80 -6.57 8.81
N LEU A 217 -7.92 -5.98 7.63
CA LEU A 217 -7.93 -4.54 7.47
C LEU A 217 -9.25 -3.99 8.03
N VAL A 218 -9.17 -3.21 9.11
CA VAL A 218 -10.33 -2.52 9.67
C VAL A 218 -10.02 -1.03 9.71
N CYS A 219 -10.91 -0.20 9.15
CA CYS A 219 -10.65 1.24 8.94
C CYS A 219 -9.22 1.55 8.48
N ASN A 220 -8.79 0.82 7.44
CA ASN A 220 -7.50 0.94 6.78
C ASN A 220 -6.26 0.77 7.68
N ASN A 221 -6.44 0.14 8.84
CA ASN A 221 -5.36 -0.30 9.71
C ASN A 221 -5.44 -1.83 9.82
N SER A 222 -4.40 -2.51 9.34
CA SER A 222 -4.28 -3.96 9.41
C SER A 222 -3.49 -4.42 10.61
N PHE A 223 -3.01 -3.53 11.49
CA PHE A 223 -2.26 -3.91 12.67
C PHE A 223 -3.17 -4.40 13.78
N TRP A 224 -2.73 -5.48 14.41
CA TRP A 224 -3.37 -6.09 15.57
C TRP A 224 -2.30 -6.39 16.61
N TYR A 225 -2.54 -6.00 17.84
CA TYR A 225 -1.67 -6.39 18.95
C TYR A 225 -2.02 -7.78 19.44
N VAL A 226 -1.00 -8.53 19.83
CA VAL A 226 -1.10 -9.90 20.33
C VAL A 226 -0.68 -9.91 21.80
N ASP A 227 -1.44 -10.61 22.65
CA ASP A 227 -1.05 -10.88 24.04
C ASP A 227 -0.40 -12.27 24.23
N GLU A 228 -0.02 -12.59 25.46
CA GLU A 228 0.64 -13.86 25.83
C GLU A 228 -0.22 -15.10 25.54
N GLU A 229 -1.54 -14.96 25.42
CA GLU A 229 -2.48 -16.04 25.17
C GLU A 229 -2.87 -16.15 23.68
N ASP A 230 -2.10 -15.51 22.78
CA ASP A 230 -2.34 -15.43 21.34
C ASP A 230 -3.72 -14.84 20.99
N ASN A 231 -4.17 -13.85 21.77
CA ASN A 231 -5.39 -13.10 21.48
C ASN A 231 -5.08 -11.72 20.93
N TYR A 232 -5.99 -11.23 20.09
CA TYR A 232 -5.78 -10.10 19.22
C TYR A 232 -6.75 -8.96 19.52
N ILE A 233 -6.23 -7.74 19.62
CA ILE A 233 -7.03 -6.51 19.55
C ILE A 233 -6.62 -5.72 18.32
N TRP A 234 -7.58 -5.04 17.69
CA TRP A 234 -7.27 -4.16 16.56
C TRP A 234 -6.47 -2.95 17.07
N ALA A 235 -5.29 -2.72 16.52
CA ALA A 235 -4.36 -1.70 17.02
C ALA A 235 -4.98 -0.30 16.99
N GLY A 236 -5.83 -0.01 16.01
CA GLY A 236 -6.51 1.27 15.91
C GLY A 236 -7.44 1.63 17.08
N ALA A 237 -7.77 0.69 17.97
CA ALA A 237 -8.56 0.97 19.18
C ALA A 237 -7.70 1.34 20.40
N THR A 238 -6.39 1.51 20.18
CA THR A 238 -5.42 1.79 21.22
C THR A 238 -4.80 3.18 21.03
N ASP A 239 -4.03 3.63 22.02
CA ASP A 239 -3.19 4.83 21.94
C ASP A 239 -1.98 4.67 21.00
N ARG A 240 -1.75 3.46 20.49
CA ARG A 240 -0.66 3.12 19.56
C ARG A 240 -1.22 2.40 18.33
N PRO A 241 -1.97 3.07 17.45
CA PRO A 241 -2.62 2.43 16.30
C PRO A 241 -1.67 1.81 15.28
N HIS A 242 -0.42 2.29 15.18
CA HIS A 242 0.60 1.78 14.26
C HIS A 242 1.88 1.52 15.05
N PRO A 243 2.16 0.26 15.42
CA PRO A 243 3.37 -0.09 16.14
C PRO A 243 4.62 0.14 15.29
N ILE A 244 5.69 0.66 15.90
CA ILE A 244 6.98 0.95 15.26
C ILE A 244 8.02 -0.07 15.77
N GLU A 245 8.86 -0.60 14.87
CA GLU A 245 10.04 -1.38 15.24
C GLU A 245 11.09 -0.42 15.85
N ASN A 246 11.44 -0.58 17.12
CA ASN A 246 12.54 0.19 17.72
C ASN A 246 13.87 -0.30 17.13
N ASP A 247 14.47 0.47 16.24
CA ASP A 247 15.89 0.34 15.87
C ASP A 247 16.77 0.81 17.04
N GLY A 248 17.24 -0.15 17.83
CA GLY A 248 18.32 0.07 18.77
C GLY A 248 19.66 -0.12 18.07
N GLN A 249 20.31 0.99 17.68
CA GLN A 249 21.76 1.20 17.82
C GLN A 249 22.17 2.58 17.26
N ARG A 250 22.67 3.45 18.16
CA ARG A 250 23.58 4.54 17.81
C ARG A 250 25.01 4.15 18.21
N ASP A 251 25.92 4.59 17.36
CA ASP A 251 27.33 4.95 17.55
C ASP A 251 28.47 3.92 17.42
N ASP A 252 29.48 4.44 16.72
CA ASP A 252 30.90 4.10 16.52
C ASP A 252 31.30 2.86 15.69
N ASP A 253 31.86 3.08 14.50
CA ASP A 253 33.31 3.33 14.41
C ASP A 253 33.78 3.83 13.03
N GLN A 254 34.74 4.75 13.05
CA GLN A 254 35.44 5.29 11.88
C GLN A 254 36.56 4.35 11.39
N GLN A 255 36.96 4.60 10.13
CA GLN A 255 38.23 4.22 9.47
C GLN A 255 38.39 2.79 8.96
N ARG A 256 38.34 2.65 7.61
CA ARG A 256 39.50 2.27 6.77
C ARG A 256 39.22 2.45 5.26
N SER A 257 40.00 3.35 4.66
CA SER A 257 40.45 3.40 3.25
C SER A 257 41.12 2.08 2.83
N SER A 258 41.31 1.62 1.58
CA SER A 258 41.19 2.05 0.17
C SER A 258 40.68 0.82 -0.63
N ASP A 259 40.17 0.84 -1.86
CA ASP A 259 40.80 1.27 -3.11
C ASP A 259 39.76 1.31 -4.25
N SER A 260 40.06 2.20 -5.19
CA SER A 260 39.32 2.65 -6.37
C SER A 260 39.14 1.61 -7.48
N MET A 261 37.93 1.58 -8.06
CA MET A 261 37.74 1.40 -9.51
C MET A 261 36.66 2.38 -10.00
N GLU A 262 37.02 3.13 -11.04
CA GLU A 262 36.27 4.23 -11.63
C GLU A 262 34.89 3.79 -12.13
N ALA A 263 33.85 4.37 -11.54
CA ALA A 263 32.50 4.31 -12.06
C ALA A 263 32.27 5.54 -12.96
N VAL A 264 31.85 5.26 -14.19
CA VAL A 264 31.38 6.23 -15.18
C VAL A 264 30.33 7.14 -14.54
N GLU A 265 30.59 8.45 -14.51
CA GLU A 265 29.68 9.46 -13.98
C GLU A 265 28.34 9.44 -14.73
N GLN A 266 27.30 9.01 -14.03
CA GLN A 266 25.94 9.42 -14.36
C GLN A 266 25.75 10.87 -13.92
N PRO A 267 25.03 11.72 -14.68
CA PRO A 267 24.83 13.11 -14.31
C PRO A 267 24.15 13.19 -12.94
N GLN A 268 24.84 13.86 -12.02
CA GLN A 268 24.40 14.03 -10.64
C GLN A 268 23.06 14.77 -10.59
N SER A 269 22.06 14.14 -9.96
CA SER A 269 20.85 14.84 -9.53
C SER A 269 21.25 16.02 -8.63
N PRO A 270 20.68 17.22 -8.81
CA PRO A 270 21.02 18.36 -7.96
C PRO A 270 20.75 18.05 -6.48
N ALA A 271 21.62 18.55 -5.60
CA ALA A 271 21.54 18.32 -4.16
C ALA A 271 20.15 18.68 -3.61
N HIS A 272 19.47 17.71 -2.98
CA HIS A 272 18.13 17.84 -2.43
C HIS A 272 18.05 18.83 -1.26
N PHE A 273 16.88 19.44 -1.07
CA PHE A 273 16.59 20.28 0.08
C PHE A 273 16.67 19.50 1.41
N THR A 274 17.52 19.96 2.34
CA THR A 274 17.75 19.32 3.65
C THR A 274 17.11 20.06 4.83
N GLY A 275 16.34 21.13 4.57
CA GLY A 275 15.83 22.02 5.63
C GLY A 275 14.55 21.56 6.33
N LEU A 276 14.20 20.27 6.30
CA LEU A 276 13.03 19.73 7.02
C LEU A 276 13.32 19.34 8.48
N GLY A 277 14.55 19.58 8.96
CA GLY A 277 14.96 19.23 10.32
C GLY A 277 14.99 17.71 10.53
N GLU A 278 14.51 17.24 11.68
CA GLU A 278 14.46 15.81 12.07
C GLU A 278 13.32 15.02 11.39
N LEU A 279 12.53 15.64 10.51
CA LEU A 279 11.42 14.96 9.87
C LEU A 279 11.93 13.88 8.91
N ILE A 280 11.61 12.62 9.22
CA ILE A 280 11.97 11.48 8.37
C ILE A 280 11.06 11.49 7.15
N VAL A 281 11.69 11.61 5.97
CA VAL A 281 11.02 11.52 4.67
C VAL A 281 11.57 10.35 3.88
N ASP A 282 10.67 9.55 3.32
CA ASP A 282 10.99 8.40 2.48
C ASP A 282 11.09 8.83 1.01
N ARG A 283 12.21 8.53 0.37
CA ARG A 283 12.50 8.87 -1.02
C ARG A 283 12.50 7.66 -1.96
N ARG A 284 12.20 6.46 -1.47
CA ARG A 284 12.21 5.22 -2.28
C ARG A 284 11.23 5.27 -3.45
N LEU A 285 10.18 6.08 -3.33
CA LEU A 285 9.17 6.24 -4.38
C LEU A 285 9.41 7.45 -5.30
N ALA A 286 10.50 8.21 -5.13
CA ALA A 286 10.74 9.46 -5.85
C ALA A 286 10.53 9.35 -7.38
N LEU A 287 10.06 10.46 -7.94
CA LEU A 287 9.84 10.64 -9.37
C LEU A 287 11.17 10.95 -10.08
N GLY A 288 11.23 10.62 -11.37
CA GLY A 288 12.34 10.99 -12.22
C GLY A 288 12.31 12.48 -12.55
N VAL A 289 13.47 13.06 -12.88
CA VAL A 289 13.60 14.50 -13.24
C VAL A 289 12.70 14.91 -14.42
N LYS A 290 12.29 13.96 -15.25
CA LYS A 290 11.37 14.18 -16.38
C LYS A 290 9.90 14.33 -15.96
N ASP A 291 9.53 13.93 -14.75
CA ASP A 291 8.11 13.84 -14.32
C ASP A 291 7.63 15.15 -13.64
N TYR A 292 8.54 16.13 -13.46
CA TYR A 292 8.27 17.45 -12.89
C TYR A 292 9.15 18.51 -13.54
N TYR A 293 8.88 19.79 -13.27
CA TYR A 293 9.72 20.89 -13.73
C TYR A 293 10.82 21.17 -12.71
N SER A 294 12.05 20.73 -13.02
CA SER A 294 13.25 20.94 -12.19
C SER A 294 13.77 22.39 -12.27
N VAL A 295 12.92 23.33 -11.86
CA VAL A 295 13.21 24.76 -11.78
C VAL A 295 12.77 25.24 -10.42
N ALA A 296 13.73 25.73 -9.63
CA ALA A 296 13.46 26.26 -8.31
C ALA A 296 12.61 27.53 -8.37
N THR A 297 11.54 27.60 -7.59
CA THR A 297 10.64 28.76 -7.54
C THR A 297 10.36 29.19 -6.10
N ARG A 298 9.98 30.45 -5.93
CA ARG A 298 9.54 30.97 -4.63
C ARG A 298 8.22 30.31 -4.25
N LYS A 299 8.15 29.80 -3.02
CA LYS A 299 6.94 29.21 -2.44
C LYS A 299 6.34 30.14 -1.40
N ASP A 300 5.04 30.38 -1.48
CA ASP A 300 4.29 31.16 -0.50
C ASP A 300 2.89 30.58 -0.19
N LEU A 301 2.67 29.34 -0.65
CA LEU A 301 1.41 28.60 -0.53
C LEU A 301 1.69 27.10 -0.32
N ILE A 302 0.93 26.46 0.56
CA ILE A 302 0.81 25.00 0.66
C ILE A 302 -0.60 24.63 0.22
N VAL A 303 -0.74 23.62 -0.64
CA VAL A 303 -2.05 23.11 -1.04
C VAL A 303 -2.19 21.66 -0.59
N LEU A 304 -3.23 21.40 0.19
CA LEU A 304 -3.59 20.05 0.63
C LEU A 304 -4.55 19.38 -0.37
N HIS A 305 -4.24 18.14 -0.72
CA HIS A 305 -4.98 17.28 -1.63
C HIS A 305 -5.29 15.93 -0.96
N PHE A 306 -6.27 15.18 -1.48
CA PHE A 306 -6.37 13.74 -1.23
C PHE A 306 -6.12 12.93 -2.51
N THR A 307 -5.51 11.74 -2.37
CA THR A 307 -5.04 10.92 -3.50
C THR A 307 -6.12 10.37 -4.44
N ALA A 308 -7.39 10.49 -4.07
CA ALA A 308 -8.49 9.79 -4.73
C ALA A 308 -8.25 8.27 -4.75
N GLY A 309 -7.69 7.75 -3.66
CA GLY A 309 -6.97 6.47 -3.63
C GLY A 309 -6.60 6.06 -2.20
N ARG A 310 -5.90 4.92 -2.08
CA ARG A 310 -5.71 4.25 -0.77
C ARG A 310 -4.29 4.27 -0.23
N SER A 311 -3.31 4.73 -1.00
CA SER A 311 -1.90 4.72 -0.61
C SER A 311 -1.07 5.74 -1.37
N ALA A 312 0.07 6.12 -0.78
CA ALA A 312 1.04 6.99 -1.44
C ALA A 312 1.63 6.34 -2.69
N MET A 313 1.87 5.03 -2.64
CA MET A 313 2.39 4.26 -3.76
C MET A 313 1.48 4.31 -4.98
N SER A 314 0.16 4.14 -4.79
CA SER A 314 -0.80 4.19 -5.89
C SER A 314 -0.83 5.56 -6.58
N ALA A 315 -0.80 6.64 -5.79
CA ALA A 315 -0.76 8.01 -6.31
C ALA A 315 0.51 8.28 -7.12
N ILE A 316 1.68 7.97 -6.56
CA ILE A 316 2.97 8.20 -7.21
C ILE A 316 3.12 7.35 -8.48
N GLN A 317 2.64 6.11 -8.49
CA GLN A 317 2.64 5.26 -9.69
C GLN A 317 1.75 5.83 -10.80
N THR A 318 0.61 6.42 -10.45
CA THR A 318 -0.27 7.10 -11.40
C THR A 318 0.46 8.26 -12.06
N TRP A 319 1.20 9.05 -11.29
CA TRP A 319 2.00 10.18 -11.81
C TRP A 319 3.16 9.72 -12.71
N LYS A 320 3.83 8.61 -12.38
CA LYS A 320 4.89 8.03 -13.23
C LYS A 320 4.39 7.60 -14.61
N ALA A 321 3.09 7.29 -14.73
CA ALA A 321 2.45 6.93 -15.98
C ALA A 321 1.87 8.15 -16.72
N ASP A 322 1.82 9.33 -16.09
CA ASP A 322 1.20 10.53 -16.65
C ASP A 322 2.24 11.39 -17.41
N PRO A 323 2.09 11.59 -18.73
CA PRO A 323 3.02 12.40 -19.51
C PRO A 323 2.87 13.91 -19.27
N GLN A 324 1.90 14.37 -18.48
CA GLN A 324 1.57 15.78 -18.29
C GLN A 324 2.28 16.43 -17.09
N HIS A 325 3.22 15.73 -16.46
CA HIS A 325 3.95 16.18 -15.26
C HIS A 325 2.99 16.55 -14.12
N VAL A 326 1.98 15.69 -13.89
CA VAL A 326 1.04 15.84 -12.78
C VAL A 326 1.64 15.19 -11.54
N ALA A 327 1.90 15.96 -10.48
CA ALA A 327 2.40 15.46 -9.21
C ALA A 327 2.35 16.53 -8.11
N THR A 328 2.38 16.10 -6.85
CA THR A 328 2.70 16.98 -5.71
C THR A 328 4.06 16.62 -5.12
N ALA A 329 4.67 17.52 -4.35
CA ALA A 329 6.03 17.32 -3.83
C ALA A 329 6.08 16.24 -2.74
N TYR A 330 5.00 16.10 -1.97
CA TYR A 330 4.90 15.12 -0.89
C TYR A 330 3.60 14.32 -0.97
N VAL A 331 3.69 13.06 -0.53
CA VAL A 331 2.51 12.24 -0.25
C VAL A 331 2.59 11.68 1.16
N VAL A 332 1.54 11.87 1.96
CA VAL A 332 1.45 11.28 3.30
C VAL A 332 0.53 10.06 3.25
N ASP A 333 1.09 8.88 3.53
CA ASP A 333 0.31 7.64 3.57
C ASP A 333 -0.55 7.55 4.85
N MET A 334 -1.45 6.57 4.91
CA MET A 334 -2.43 6.42 5.99
C MET A 334 -1.80 6.09 7.35
N ASP A 335 -0.58 5.55 7.37
CA ASP A 335 0.21 5.31 8.59
C ASP A 335 1.03 6.52 9.04
N GLY A 336 1.00 7.62 8.28
CA GLY A 336 1.78 8.83 8.52
C GLY A 336 3.17 8.83 7.90
N THR A 337 3.55 7.80 7.13
CA THR A 337 4.80 7.83 6.35
C THR A 337 4.74 8.97 5.34
N ILE A 338 5.77 9.81 5.34
CA ILE A 338 5.88 10.95 4.42
C ILE A 338 6.81 10.56 3.29
N PHE A 339 6.29 10.50 2.07
CA PHE A 339 7.07 10.30 0.86
C PHE A 339 7.38 11.64 0.20
N GLU A 340 8.65 11.90 -0.10
CA GLU A 340 9.07 13.02 -0.95
C GLU A 340 9.13 12.52 -2.40
N ALA A 341 8.19 12.98 -3.23
CA ALA A 341 8.11 12.60 -4.63
C ALA A 341 9.13 13.36 -5.48
N PHE A 342 9.38 14.64 -5.17
CA PHE A 342 10.43 15.46 -5.76
C PHE A 342 10.79 16.63 -4.84
N ASP A 343 11.92 17.29 -5.09
CA ASP A 343 12.37 18.42 -4.29
C ASP A 343 11.33 19.58 -4.29
N PRO A 344 10.84 20.02 -3.12
CA PRO A 344 9.78 21.03 -3.03
C PRO A 344 10.17 22.43 -3.52
N ARG A 345 11.44 22.70 -3.82
CA ARG A 345 11.84 23.94 -4.51
C ARG A 345 11.34 23.94 -5.95
N ASN A 346 11.21 22.77 -6.56
CA ASN A 346 10.71 22.57 -7.93
C ASN A 346 9.18 22.60 -7.96
N TRP A 347 8.58 22.36 -9.14
CA TRP A 347 7.12 22.35 -9.28
C TRP A 347 6.63 21.33 -10.31
N ALA A 348 5.38 20.92 -10.18
CA ALA A 348 4.65 20.06 -11.10
C ALA A 348 3.20 20.58 -11.19
N TYR A 349 2.42 20.10 -12.15
CA TYR A 349 0.99 20.44 -12.20
C TYR A 349 0.24 19.63 -11.12
N HIS A 350 -0.57 20.27 -10.30
CA HIS A 350 -1.38 19.57 -9.29
C HIS A 350 -2.77 20.18 -9.09
N LEU A 351 -2.98 21.43 -9.53
CA LEU A 351 -4.28 22.07 -9.43
C LEU A 351 -5.13 21.86 -10.69
N GLY A 352 -4.50 21.73 -11.86
CA GLY A 352 -5.22 21.56 -13.13
C GLY A 352 -6.12 22.75 -13.47
N ILE A 353 -5.71 23.97 -13.10
CA ILE A 353 -6.38 25.22 -13.46
C ILE A 353 -6.07 25.51 -14.94
N ARG A 354 -7.10 25.75 -15.75
CA ARG A 354 -6.91 26.06 -17.18
C ARG A 354 -6.43 27.50 -17.35
N GLY A 355 -5.48 27.71 -18.26
CA GLY A 355 -5.03 29.05 -18.67
C GLY A 355 -4.00 29.72 -17.75
N THR A 356 -3.66 29.13 -16.60
CA THR A 356 -2.60 29.63 -15.72
C THR A 356 -1.94 28.49 -14.96
N LYS A 357 -0.64 28.64 -14.69
CA LYS A 357 0.16 27.76 -13.82
C LYS A 357 0.64 28.47 -12.56
N MET A 358 0.19 29.70 -12.33
CA MET A 358 0.71 30.56 -11.26
C MET A 358 0.65 29.85 -9.90
N HIS A 359 -0.48 29.21 -9.59
CA HIS A 359 -0.69 28.54 -8.31
C HIS A 359 0.11 27.25 -8.16
N ASP A 360 0.25 26.46 -9.23
CA ASP A 360 1.13 25.28 -9.24
C ASP A 360 2.59 25.67 -8.98
N VAL A 361 3.05 26.74 -9.63
CA VAL A 361 4.44 27.21 -9.53
C VAL A 361 4.78 27.73 -8.14
N ARG A 362 3.89 28.52 -7.52
CA ARG A 362 4.13 29.19 -6.23
C ARG A 362 3.82 28.35 -5.00
N SER A 363 3.32 27.12 -5.18
CA SER A 363 2.90 26.29 -4.08
C SER A 363 3.70 25.00 -3.93
N ILE A 364 3.60 24.43 -2.73
CA ILE A 364 4.03 23.07 -2.41
C ILE A 364 2.76 22.26 -2.21
N GLY A 365 2.50 21.32 -3.12
CA GLY A 365 1.41 20.36 -2.97
C GLY A 365 1.77 19.28 -1.95
N ILE A 366 0.81 18.91 -1.10
CA ILE A 366 0.85 17.74 -0.23
C ILE A 366 -0.38 16.88 -0.56
N GLU A 367 -0.14 15.71 -1.13
CA GLU A 367 -1.16 14.69 -1.31
C GLU A 367 -1.31 13.85 -0.03
N ILE A 368 -2.54 13.51 0.34
CA ILE A 368 -2.81 12.71 1.53
C ILE A 368 -3.60 11.47 1.11
N ALA A 369 -3.07 10.28 1.39
CA ALA A 369 -3.72 9.02 1.02
C ALA A 369 -5.11 8.95 1.63
N ASN A 370 -6.15 9.12 0.82
CA ASN A 370 -7.54 9.13 1.25
C ASN A 370 -8.45 8.94 0.03
N VAL A 371 -9.52 8.16 0.22
CA VAL A 371 -10.48 7.81 -0.82
C VAL A 371 -11.60 8.84 -0.97
N GLY A 372 -11.62 9.95 -0.23
CA GLY A 372 -12.51 11.10 -0.37
C GLY A 372 -14.02 10.83 -0.17
N PRO A 373 -14.90 11.45 -0.98
CA PRO A 373 -16.32 11.12 -1.10
C PRO A 373 -16.70 9.64 -1.05
N LEU A 374 -17.76 9.35 -0.29
CA LEU A 374 -18.38 8.03 -0.19
C LEU A 374 -19.88 8.11 -0.51
N LYS A 375 -20.42 7.05 -1.12
CA LYS A 375 -21.87 6.87 -1.31
C LYS A 375 -22.37 5.63 -0.59
N LEU A 376 -23.44 5.84 0.17
CA LEU A 376 -24.18 4.78 0.83
C LEU A 376 -24.91 3.95 -0.22
N GLN A 377 -24.70 2.64 -0.17
CA GLN A 377 -25.32 1.65 -1.03
C GLN A 377 -26.56 1.05 -0.35
N PRO A 378 -27.47 0.41 -1.12
CA PRO A 378 -28.68 -0.22 -0.56
C PRO A 378 -28.39 -1.31 0.48
N ASP A 379 -27.23 -1.95 0.42
CA ASP A 379 -26.78 -2.99 1.37
C ASP A 379 -26.17 -2.41 2.66
N GLY A 380 -26.14 -1.09 2.81
CA GLY A 380 -25.58 -0.39 3.97
C GLY A 380 -24.06 -0.20 3.92
N ALA A 381 -23.39 -0.57 2.82
CA ALA A 381 -21.98 -0.26 2.61
C ALA A 381 -21.79 1.19 2.16
N LEU A 382 -20.71 1.82 2.60
CA LEU A 382 -20.19 3.05 2.03
C LEU A 382 -19.10 2.69 1.03
N ASN A 383 -19.30 3.10 -0.22
CA ASN A 383 -18.38 2.83 -1.31
C ASN A 383 -17.73 4.12 -1.81
N TRP A 384 -16.54 4.03 -2.40
CA TRP A 384 -15.82 5.12 -3.05
C TRP A 384 -15.81 4.93 -4.57
N TRP A 385 -15.53 6.02 -5.28
CA TRP A 385 -16.00 6.26 -6.64
C TRP A 385 -15.28 5.54 -7.80
N PRO A 386 -14.00 5.14 -7.72
CA PRO A 386 -13.35 4.47 -8.85
C PRO A 386 -13.86 3.05 -9.10
N PRO A 387 -13.92 2.65 -10.39
CA PRO A 387 -13.67 3.46 -11.59
C PRO A 387 -14.88 4.35 -11.99
N GLN A 388 -14.62 5.45 -12.74
CA GLN A 388 -15.62 6.27 -13.46
C GLN A 388 -16.75 6.89 -12.61
N GLU A 389 -16.45 7.29 -11.38
CA GLU A 389 -17.44 7.86 -10.45
C GLU A 389 -18.66 6.95 -10.15
N GLN A 390 -18.50 5.63 -10.29
CA GLN A 390 -19.61 4.68 -10.14
C GLN A 390 -19.87 4.24 -8.69
N TYR A 391 -18.97 4.56 -7.75
CA TYR A 391 -19.11 4.23 -6.33
C TYR A 391 -19.33 2.72 -6.06
N GLN A 392 -18.54 1.87 -6.71
CA GLN A 392 -18.67 0.41 -6.63
C GLN A 392 -17.69 -0.25 -5.66
N THR A 393 -16.64 0.46 -5.25
CA THR A 393 -15.60 -0.14 -4.42
C THR A 393 -15.92 0.08 -2.94
N ARG A 394 -16.09 -1.00 -2.17
CA ARG A 394 -16.42 -0.93 -0.73
C ARG A 394 -15.30 -0.29 0.10
N TRP A 395 -15.66 0.67 0.94
CA TRP A 395 -14.78 1.29 1.93
C TRP A 395 -15.05 0.77 3.34
N CYS A 396 -16.28 0.94 3.85
CA CYS A 396 -16.68 0.51 5.19
C CYS A 396 -18.19 0.25 5.28
N GLY A 397 -18.67 -0.38 6.34
CA GLY A 397 -20.08 -0.43 6.70
C GLY A 397 -20.55 0.86 7.38
N ARG A 398 -21.87 1.08 7.42
CA ARG A 398 -22.47 2.22 8.13
C ARG A 398 -22.23 2.19 9.65
N ASP A 399 -22.07 1.01 10.23
CA ASP A 399 -21.73 0.78 11.63
C ASP A 399 -20.27 1.13 11.97
N GLU A 400 -19.42 1.36 10.96
CA GLU A 400 -18.01 1.73 11.12
C GLU A 400 -17.82 3.25 11.13
N SER A 401 -18.50 3.96 12.02
CA SER A 401 -18.53 5.44 12.08
C SER A 401 -17.17 6.13 12.28
N ARG A 402 -16.11 5.38 12.58
CA ARG A 402 -14.73 5.88 12.64
C ARG A 402 -14.01 5.92 11.29
N CYS A 403 -14.55 5.23 10.28
CA CYS A 403 -13.99 5.15 8.93
C CYS A 403 -14.45 6.34 8.05
N TYR A 404 -15.52 7.04 8.46
CA TYR A 404 -16.15 8.11 7.68
C TYR A 404 -16.76 9.19 8.57
N VAL A 405 -17.01 10.36 8.00
CA VAL A 405 -17.80 11.45 8.61
C VAL A 405 -19.06 11.67 7.77
N GLU A 406 -20.21 11.83 8.42
CA GLU A 406 -21.44 12.32 7.78
C GLU A 406 -21.38 13.85 7.73
N SER A 407 -21.25 14.41 6.53
CA SER A 407 -21.24 15.85 6.31
C SER A 407 -21.63 16.15 4.87
N GLU A 408 -22.54 17.11 4.69
CA GLU A 408 -22.97 17.55 3.36
C GLU A 408 -21.98 18.55 2.77
N TYR A 409 -21.36 18.19 1.65
CA TYR A 409 -20.45 19.05 0.94
C TYR A 409 -20.46 18.73 -0.56
N ARG A 410 -20.80 19.72 -1.39
CA ARG A 410 -20.86 19.63 -2.87
C ARG A 410 -21.63 18.39 -3.35
N GLY A 411 -22.81 18.14 -2.77
CA GLY A 411 -23.70 17.04 -3.14
C GLY A 411 -23.30 15.65 -2.64
N ILE A 412 -22.28 15.56 -1.78
CA ILE A 412 -21.84 14.32 -1.13
C ILE A 412 -22.15 14.41 0.36
N HIS A 413 -22.60 13.31 0.96
CA HIS A 413 -23.02 13.25 2.37
C HIS A 413 -22.06 12.49 3.28
N HIS A 414 -21.10 11.75 2.73
CA HIS A 414 -20.17 10.91 3.49
C HIS A 414 -18.76 11.07 2.94
N PHE A 415 -17.78 11.17 3.82
CA PHE A 415 -16.36 11.32 3.45
C PHE A 415 -15.49 10.42 4.30
N ALA A 416 -14.48 9.79 3.70
CA ALA A 416 -13.53 8.98 4.44
C ALA A 416 -12.70 9.82 5.43
N THR A 417 -12.59 9.35 6.67
CA THR A 417 -11.78 9.98 7.72
C THR A 417 -10.28 9.90 7.42
N PHE A 418 -9.52 10.83 8.00
CA PHE A 418 -8.05 10.82 8.00
C PHE A 418 -7.57 10.24 9.35
N PRO A 419 -6.77 9.16 9.36
CA PRO A 419 -6.23 8.60 10.60
C PRO A 419 -5.32 9.58 11.36
N GLU A 420 -5.30 9.45 12.69
CA GLU A 420 -4.50 10.34 13.56
C GLU A 420 -2.99 10.38 13.23
N PRO A 421 -2.30 9.25 12.93
CA PRO A 421 -0.89 9.31 12.52
C PRO A 421 -0.68 10.11 11.24
N GLN A 422 -1.60 9.98 10.28
CA GLN A 422 -1.57 10.74 9.04
C GLN A 422 -1.75 12.24 9.31
N LEU A 423 -2.75 12.63 10.12
CA LEU A 423 -2.96 14.03 10.50
C LEU A 423 -1.73 14.62 11.22
N ARG A 424 -1.12 13.86 12.13
CA ARG A 424 0.09 14.27 12.85
C ARG A 424 1.26 14.53 11.89
N SER A 425 1.49 13.62 10.94
CA SER A 425 2.55 13.77 9.94
C SER A 425 2.30 14.95 9.00
N VAL A 426 1.05 15.17 8.58
CA VAL A 426 0.67 16.36 7.80
C VAL A 426 0.94 17.63 8.60
N ALA A 427 0.55 17.69 9.88
CA ALA A 427 0.78 18.85 10.73
C ALA A 427 2.29 19.14 10.92
N GLN A 428 3.10 18.10 11.15
CA GLN A 428 4.54 18.21 11.24
C GLN A 428 5.16 18.70 9.93
N LEU A 429 4.76 18.11 8.80
CA LEU A 429 5.24 18.49 7.47
C LEU A 429 4.87 19.94 7.13
N VAL A 430 3.63 20.35 7.33
CA VAL A 430 3.16 21.74 7.13
C VAL A 430 3.97 22.71 7.99
N ARG A 431 4.19 22.39 9.26
CA ARG A 431 5.02 23.23 10.15
C ARG A 431 6.47 23.36 9.66
N GLN A 432 7.08 22.25 9.22
CA GLN A 432 8.46 22.29 8.72
C GLN A 432 8.55 23.07 7.40
N LEU A 433 7.63 22.85 6.46
CA LEU A 433 7.61 23.54 5.17
C LEU A 433 7.34 25.05 5.33
N THR A 434 6.42 25.43 6.21
CA THR A 434 6.15 26.85 6.48
C THR A 434 7.37 27.57 7.05
N SER A 435 8.09 26.92 7.97
CA SER A 435 9.37 27.43 8.48
C SER A 435 10.44 27.51 7.38
N ALA A 436 10.71 26.38 6.72
CA ALA A 436 11.75 26.21 5.70
C ALA A 436 11.64 27.20 4.52
N PHE A 437 10.41 27.42 4.04
CA PHE A 437 10.14 28.25 2.87
C PHE A 437 9.65 29.66 3.23
N SER A 438 9.58 29.99 4.53
CA SER A 438 8.98 31.24 5.01
C SER A 438 7.55 31.46 4.46
N ILE A 439 6.78 30.38 4.35
CA ILE A 439 5.37 30.42 3.95
C ILE A 439 4.57 30.82 5.20
N PRO A 440 3.70 31.86 5.13
CA PRO A 440 2.84 32.22 6.25
C PRO A 440 2.06 31.01 6.80
N ARG A 441 2.20 30.72 8.09
CA ARG A 441 1.46 29.62 8.73
C ARG A 441 0.10 30.13 9.18
N ASN A 442 -0.79 30.41 8.22
CA ASN A 442 -2.16 30.84 8.47
C ASN A 442 -3.12 30.05 7.58
N LEU A 443 -4.28 29.72 8.15
CA LEU A 443 -5.41 29.14 7.42
C LEU A 443 -6.25 30.25 6.80
N ALA A 444 -6.97 29.93 5.71
CA ALA A 444 -8.07 30.77 5.27
C ALA A 444 -9.15 30.86 6.38
N PRO A 445 -9.94 31.95 6.45
CA PRO A 445 -11.08 32.05 7.35
C PRO A 445 -11.99 30.82 7.22
N ALA A 446 -12.60 30.37 8.31
CA ALA A 446 -13.35 29.11 8.35
C ALA A 446 -14.36 28.97 7.21
N GLN A 447 -15.07 30.06 6.88
CA GLN A 447 -16.07 30.11 5.79
C GLN A 447 -15.46 29.89 4.40
N LYS A 448 -14.18 30.24 4.22
CA LYS A 448 -13.45 30.17 2.94
C LYS A 448 -12.68 28.85 2.77
N ARG A 449 -12.47 28.06 3.84
CA ARG A 449 -11.59 26.87 3.81
C ARG A 449 -12.01 25.81 2.78
N LEU A 450 -13.32 25.64 2.55
CA LEU A 450 -13.85 24.69 1.56
C LEU A 450 -14.59 25.39 0.39
N GLU A 451 -14.51 26.72 0.32
CA GLU A 451 -15.18 27.52 -0.70
C GLU A 451 -14.28 27.70 -1.93
N PHE A 452 -14.86 27.55 -3.13
CA PHE A 452 -14.22 27.94 -4.38
C PHE A 452 -14.33 29.46 -4.54
N ASP A 453 -13.22 30.16 -4.32
CA ASP A 453 -13.15 31.63 -4.43
C ASP A 453 -11.83 32.04 -5.09
N PRO A 454 -11.72 31.95 -6.43
CA PRO A 454 -10.48 32.24 -7.14
C PRO A 454 -10.02 33.70 -6.95
N SER A 455 -10.95 34.62 -6.69
CA SER A 455 -10.63 36.03 -6.42
C SER A 455 -9.86 36.17 -5.11
N PHE A 456 -10.35 35.55 -4.03
CA PHE A 456 -9.66 35.55 -2.74
C PHE A 456 -8.32 34.79 -2.81
N PHE A 457 -8.33 33.60 -3.39
CA PHE A 457 -7.16 32.72 -3.41
C PHE A 457 -6.09 33.10 -4.45
N SER A 458 -6.37 34.05 -5.36
CA SER A 458 -5.38 34.60 -6.31
C SER A 458 -4.12 35.14 -5.61
N ASN A 459 -4.30 35.82 -4.48
CA ASN A 459 -3.23 36.47 -3.72
C ASN A 459 -3.02 35.87 -2.32
N PHE A 460 -3.84 34.89 -1.93
CA PHE A 460 -3.73 34.24 -0.63
C PHE A 460 -2.33 33.61 -0.46
N ARG A 461 -1.81 33.72 0.76
CA ARG A 461 -0.58 33.08 1.21
C ARG A 461 -0.88 32.28 2.46
N GLY A 462 -0.30 31.09 2.53
CA GLY A 462 -0.43 30.18 3.66
C GLY A 462 -0.90 28.80 3.26
N ILE A 463 -1.90 28.25 3.95
CA ILE A 463 -2.36 26.87 3.74
C ILE A 463 -3.77 26.90 3.14
N ALA A 464 -3.92 26.30 1.97
CA ALA A 464 -5.16 26.19 1.22
C ALA A 464 -5.36 24.73 0.76
N THR A 465 -6.43 24.50 0.00
CA THR A 465 -6.75 23.17 -0.52
C THR A 465 -7.28 23.25 -1.95
N HIS A 466 -7.28 22.12 -2.67
CA HIS A 466 -7.65 22.05 -4.09
C HIS A 466 -9.04 22.66 -4.38
N ALA A 467 -10.01 22.43 -3.49
CA ALA A 467 -11.36 22.95 -3.62
C ALA A 467 -11.44 24.49 -3.64
N ASN A 468 -10.41 25.18 -3.13
CA ASN A 468 -10.35 26.64 -3.17
C ASN A 468 -10.10 27.19 -4.58
N PHE A 469 -9.47 26.38 -5.44
CA PHE A 469 -9.07 26.75 -6.79
C PHE A 469 -9.94 26.12 -7.88
N ARG A 470 -10.75 25.11 -7.53
CA ARG A 470 -11.63 24.40 -8.47
C ARG A 470 -12.98 24.07 -7.86
N ALA A 471 -14.06 24.46 -8.55
CA ALA A 471 -15.44 24.20 -8.15
C ALA A 471 -15.86 22.72 -8.22
N ASP A 472 -15.17 21.92 -9.03
CA ASP A 472 -15.46 20.51 -9.26
C ASP A 472 -14.64 19.54 -8.39
N LYS A 473 -13.81 20.08 -7.48
CA LYS A 473 -12.99 19.28 -6.55
C LYS A 473 -13.61 19.17 -5.17
N TRP A 474 -13.37 18.08 -4.46
CA TRP A 474 -13.82 17.92 -3.07
C TRP A 474 -12.68 18.07 -2.07
N ASP A 475 -11.43 18.06 -2.52
CA ASP A 475 -10.28 18.05 -1.64
C ASP A 475 -10.17 19.35 -0.85
N ILE A 476 -9.85 19.32 0.45
CA ILE A 476 -9.57 18.15 1.28
C ILE A 476 -10.81 17.61 2.02
N GLY A 477 -11.94 18.32 1.85
CA GLY A 477 -13.25 17.91 2.30
C GLY A 477 -13.51 18.13 3.80
N PRO A 478 -14.76 17.90 4.25
CA PRO A 478 -15.19 18.16 5.62
C PRO A 478 -14.66 17.16 6.65
N ALA A 479 -14.14 16.00 6.22
CA ALA A 479 -13.56 15.01 7.11
C ALA A 479 -12.16 15.40 7.64
N PHE A 480 -11.52 16.42 7.04
CA PHE A 480 -10.22 16.89 7.49
C PHE A 480 -10.34 17.75 8.74
N ASN A 481 -9.66 17.33 9.81
CA ASN A 481 -9.63 18.09 11.06
C ASN A 481 -8.61 19.23 10.96
N TRP A 482 -9.07 20.45 10.66
CA TRP A 482 -8.23 21.63 10.53
C TRP A 482 -7.43 21.97 11.80
N ASP A 483 -7.97 21.68 12.99
CA ASP A 483 -7.31 21.99 14.25
C ASP A 483 -6.05 21.14 14.48
N SER A 484 -5.98 19.96 13.81
CA SER A 484 -4.80 19.09 13.87
C SER A 484 -3.52 19.76 13.34
N LEU A 485 -3.66 20.78 12.47
CA LEU A 485 -2.50 21.51 11.93
C LEU A 485 -1.81 22.39 12.98
N GLY A 486 -2.49 22.70 14.10
CA GLY A 486 -1.96 23.51 15.20
C GLY A 486 -1.48 24.90 14.74
N VAL A 487 -2.28 25.55 13.91
CA VAL A 487 -2.01 26.84 13.25
C VAL A 487 -2.85 27.95 13.86
#